data_AF-A0A821XRX7-F1
#
_entry.id   AF-A0A821XRX7-F1
#
_cell.length_a   1.000
_cell.length_b   1.000
_cell.length_c   1.000
_cell.angle_alpha   90.00
_cell.angle_beta   90.00
_cell.angle_gamma   90.00
#
_symmetry.space_group_name_H-M   'P 1'
#
loop_
_entity.id
_entity.type
_entity.pdbx_description
1 polymer ?
#
loop_
_entity_poly.entity_id
_entity_poly.type
_entity_poly.pdbx_seq_one_letter_code
_entity_poly.pdbx_strand_id
1 'polypeptide(L)'
;MFEFPFMPFGLRNAVPWTPELELAFERCKDHLATATLLAHPAVDAPLGLFTDASSSHVGACLKQLVGDSWQPLAFFSKKLTTRQSVWPAYHRELLGVYEAIQHFRHILEAQHATIYTPYLYSQQREKLSPVQLNQLSFISQFTTDI
;
A
#
# COMPACT_ATOMS: atom_id res chain seq x y z
N MET A 1 -24.87 -11.96 26.28
CA MET A 1 -23.73 -12.84 25.95
C MET A 1 -23.97 -13.32 24.53
N PHE A 2 -23.40 -12.63 23.54
CA PHE A 2 -23.52 -13.02 22.13
C PHE A 2 -22.27 -13.83 21.78
N GLU A 3 -22.42 -15.15 21.66
CA GLU A 3 -21.37 -15.99 21.10
C GLU A 3 -21.39 -15.87 19.58
N PHE A 4 -20.28 -15.39 19.01
CA PHE A 4 -20.02 -15.54 17.60
C PHE A 4 -19.41 -16.93 17.37
N PRO A 5 -20.01 -17.80 16.54
CA PRO A 5 -19.44 -19.10 16.27
C PRO A 5 -18.12 -18.94 15.51
N PHE A 6 -17.09 -19.63 16.00
CA PHE A 6 -15.79 -19.77 15.36
C PHE A 6 -15.96 -20.36 13.95
N MET A 7 -15.78 -19.56 12.90
CA MET A 7 -15.74 -20.06 11.54
C MET A 7 -14.35 -20.61 11.22
N PRO A 8 -14.22 -21.90 10.84
CA PRO A 8 -12.94 -22.44 10.41
C PRO A 8 -12.52 -21.77 9.10
N PHE A 9 -11.29 -21.23 9.08
CA PHE A 9 -10.61 -20.79 7.86
C PHE A 9 -10.49 -21.99 6.90
N GLY A 10 -11.26 -22.02 5.81
CA GLY A 10 -11.03 -23.03 4.76
C GLY A 10 -12.17 -23.36 3.80
N LEU A 11 -13.42 -23.01 4.07
CA LEU A 11 -14.50 -23.27 3.12
C LEU A 11 -14.84 -21.99 2.35
N ARG A 12 -14.34 -21.86 1.12
CA ARG A 12 -14.90 -20.95 0.13
C ARG A 12 -16.29 -21.47 -0.27
N ASN A 13 -17.27 -21.28 0.61
CA ASN A 13 -18.65 -21.45 0.23
C ASN A 13 -18.95 -20.36 -0.80
N ALA A 14 -19.37 -20.77 -2.00
CA ALA A 14 -19.81 -19.82 -3.02
C ALA A 14 -20.98 -19.03 -2.42
N VAL A 15 -20.76 -17.74 -2.18
CA VAL A 15 -21.83 -16.83 -1.75
C VAL A 15 -22.74 -16.67 -2.96
N PRO A 16 -24.04 -17.06 -2.89
CA PRO A 16 -24.95 -16.86 -4.00
C PRO A 16 -25.04 -15.36 -4.29
N TRP A 17 -24.65 -14.95 -5.49
CA TRP A 17 -24.60 -13.55 -5.87
C TRP A 17 -26.01 -13.06 -6.21
N THR A 18 -26.68 -12.45 -5.23
CA THR A 18 -28.05 -11.95 -5.38
C THR A 18 -28.05 -10.49 -5.85
N PRO A 19 -29.17 -9.98 -6.39
CA PRO A 19 -29.29 -8.56 -6.76
C PRO A 19 -29.04 -7.60 -5.58
N GLU A 20 -29.38 -8.00 -4.35
CA GLU A 20 -29.12 -7.20 -3.15
C GLU A 20 -27.61 -7.11 -2.83
N LEU A 21 -26.87 -8.21 -3.05
CA LEU A 21 -25.41 -8.23 -2.86
C LEU A 21 -24.70 -7.42 -3.95
N GLU A 22 -25.16 -7.50 -5.20
CA GLU A 22 -24.68 -6.64 -6.29
C GLU A 22 -24.87 -5.16 -5.94
N LEU A 23 -26.08 -4.78 -5.49
CA LEU A 23 -26.35 -3.40 -5.08
C LEU A 23 -25.49 -2.95 -3.90
N ALA A 24 -25.27 -3.82 -2.91
CA ALA A 24 -24.38 -3.53 -1.79
C ALA A 24 -22.92 -3.37 -2.23
N PHE A 25 -22.47 -4.20 -3.16
CA PHE A 25 -21.12 -4.13 -3.73
C PHE A 25 -20.90 -2.83 -4.52
N GLU A 26 -21.84 -2.45 -5.38
CA GLU A 26 -21.78 -1.18 -6.12
C GLU A 26 -21.80 0.03 -5.16
N ARG A 27 -22.63 0.01 -4.12
CA ARG A 27 -22.60 1.06 -3.07
C ARG A 27 -21.25 1.14 -2.37
N CYS A 28 -20.62 0.00 -2.08
CA CYS A 28 -19.27 -0.01 -1.51
C CYS A 28 -18.24 0.63 -2.46
N LYS A 29 -18.33 0.34 -3.76
CA LYS A 29 -17.47 0.97 -4.78
C LYS A 29 -17.68 2.48 -4.81
N ASP A 30 -18.92 2.94 -4.81
CA ASP A 30 -19.26 4.37 -4.82
C ASP A 30 -18.74 5.09 -3.57
N HIS A 31 -18.92 4.49 -2.39
CA HIS A 31 -18.41 5.04 -1.14
C HIS A 31 -16.87 5.07 -1.12
N LEU A 32 -16.21 4.02 -1.62
CA LEU A 32 -14.75 4.02 -1.75
C LEU A 32 -14.30 5.11 -2.71
N ALA A 33 -14.90 5.21 -3.90
CA ALA A 33 -14.58 6.25 -4.87
C ALA A 33 -14.71 7.66 -4.27
N THR A 34 -15.79 7.90 -3.54
CA THR A 34 -16.07 9.16 -2.86
C THR A 34 -15.06 9.45 -1.74
N ALA A 35 -14.72 8.45 -0.93
CA ALA A 35 -13.73 8.60 0.15
C ALA A 35 -12.31 8.79 -0.40
N THR A 36 -12.03 8.30 -1.60
CA THR A 36 -10.74 8.43 -2.30
C THR A 36 -10.64 9.66 -3.20
N LEU A 37 -11.57 10.61 -3.10
CA LEU A 37 -11.48 11.87 -3.85
C LEU A 37 -10.15 12.54 -3.55
N LEU A 38 -9.38 12.80 -4.61
CA LEU A 38 -8.06 13.37 -4.50
C LEU A 38 -8.17 14.80 -3.99
N ALA A 39 -7.38 15.12 -2.97
CA ALA A 39 -7.25 16.46 -2.47
C ALA A 39 -6.37 17.31 -3.40
N HIS A 40 -6.63 18.61 -3.43
CA HIS A 40 -5.69 19.55 -4.03
C HIS A 40 -4.41 19.62 -3.18
N PRO A 41 -3.22 19.58 -3.80
CA PRO A 41 -1.96 19.76 -3.08
C PRO A 41 -1.96 21.07 -2.29
N ALA A 42 -1.75 20.97 -0.99
CA ALA A 42 -1.52 22.12 -0.12
C ALA A 42 -0.03 22.47 -0.11
N VAL A 43 0.26 23.76 -0.03
CA VAL A 43 1.64 24.25 0.03
C VAL A 43 2.27 23.79 1.35
N ASP A 44 3.46 23.20 1.26
CA ASP A 44 4.30 22.75 2.40
C ASP A 44 3.67 21.73 3.36
N ALA A 45 2.56 21.08 2.97
CA ALA A 45 1.95 20.03 3.80
C ALA A 45 2.82 18.77 3.82
N PRO A 46 3.12 18.17 5.00
CA PRO A 46 3.95 16.98 5.08
C PRO A 46 3.38 15.83 4.24
N LEU A 47 4.27 15.14 3.52
CA LEU A 47 3.88 14.01 2.68
C LEU A 47 4.12 12.68 3.39
N GLY A 48 3.22 11.74 3.16
CA GLY A 48 3.31 10.36 3.62
C GLY A 48 3.05 9.40 2.47
N LEU A 49 3.99 8.48 2.22
CA LEU A 49 3.84 7.41 1.25
C LEU A 49 3.46 6.12 1.97
N PHE A 50 2.21 5.70 1.84
CA PHE A 50 1.69 4.49 2.47
C PHE A 50 1.72 3.35 1.45
N THR A 51 2.41 2.25 1.76
CA THR A 51 2.57 1.12 0.84
C THR A 51 2.10 -0.17 1.48
N ASP A 52 1.55 -1.07 0.68
CA ASP A 52 1.16 -2.42 1.10
C ASP A 52 1.42 -3.42 -0.03
N ALA A 53 1.76 -4.66 0.34
CA ALA A 53 2.00 -5.73 -0.61
C ALA A 53 1.22 -7.00 -0.27
N SER A 54 0.32 -7.38 -1.18
CA SER A 54 -0.36 -8.67 -1.14
C SER A 54 0.45 -9.75 -1.88
N SER A 55 -0.10 -10.97 -1.93
CA SER A 55 0.46 -12.05 -2.76
C SER A 55 0.33 -11.84 -4.26
N SER A 56 -0.50 -10.88 -4.69
CA SER A 56 -0.84 -10.71 -6.10
C SER A 56 -0.53 -9.32 -6.66
N HIS A 57 -0.54 -8.30 -5.80
CA HIS A 57 -0.38 -6.90 -6.17
C HIS A 57 0.39 -6.16 -5.08
N VAL A 58 1.11 -5.13 -5.50
CA VAL A 58 1.62 -4.06 -4.62
C VAL A 58 0.80 -2.81 -4.85
N GLY A 59 0.61 -2.02 -3.81
CA GLY A 59 -0.14 -0.77 -3.85
C GLY A 59 0.52 0.30 -3.02
N ALA A 60 0.26 1.56 -3.38
CA ALA A 60 0.64 2.69 -2.57
C ALA A 60 -0.37 3.84 -2.67
N CYS A 61 -0.40 4.66 -1.64
CA CYS A 61 -1.16 5.90 -1.59
C CYS A 61 -0.24 7.01 -1.10
N LEU A 62 -0.03 8.02 -1.94
CA LEU A 62 0.63 9.25 -1.54
C LEU A 62 -0.43 10.14 -0.88
N LYS A 63 -0.15 10.59 0.34
CA LYS A 63 -1.04 11.44 1.12
C LYS A 63 -0.31 12.68 1.60
N GLN A 64 -1.06 13.74 1.82
CA GLN A 64 -0.61 14.93 2.55
C GLN A 64 -1.30 14.99 3.91
N LEU A 65 -0.60 15.50 4.92
CA LEU A 65 -1.17 15.79 6.23
C LEU A 65 -1.63 17.24 6.27
N VAL A 66 -2.94 17.46 6.32
CA VAL A 66 -3.55 18.79 6.41
C VAL A 66 -4.35 18.87 7.71
N GLY A 67 -3.91 19.72 8.64
CA GLY A 67 -4.37 19.66 10.03
C GLY A 67 -4.00 18.31 10.65
N ASP A 68 -4.99 17.61 11.21
CA ASP A 68 -4.81 16.28 11.83
C ASP A 68 -5.31 15.13 10.93
N SER A 69 -5.47 15.37 9.63
CA SER A 69 -6.05 14.40 8.69
C SER A 69 -5.17 14.12 7.48
N TRP A 70 -4.99 12.84 7.18
CA TRP A 70 -4.33 12.38 5.97
C TRP A 70 -5.29 12.42 4.78
N GLN A 71 -4.94 13.21 3.76
CA GLN A 71 -5.72 13.35 2.55
C GLN A 71 -4.99 12.72 1.35
N PRO A 72 -5.67 11.88 0.54
CA PRO A 72 -5.03 11.23 -0.60
C PRO A 72 -4.73 12.25 -1.71
N LEU A 73 -3.51 12.20 -2.25
CA LEU A 73 -3.06 12.98 -3.41
C LEU A 73 -2.99 12.12 -4.67
N ALA A 74 -2.53 10.88 -4.54
CA ALA A 74 -2.43 9.94 -5.66
C ALA A 74 -2.38 8.49 -5.18
N PHE A 75 -2.71 7.57 -6.09
CA PHE A 75 -2.68 6.12 -5.85
C PHE A 75 -1.83 5.42 -6.89
N PHE A 76 -1.15 4.37 -6.47
CA PHE A 76 -0.37 3.48 -7.30
C PHE A 76 -0.79 2.03 -7.03
N SER A 77 -0.90 1.22 -8.06
CA SER A 77 -1.06 -0.22 -7.92
C SER A 77 -0.42 -0.95 -9.08
N LYS A 78 0.17 -2.11 -8.81
CA LYS A 78 0.84 -2.94 -9.81
C LYS A 78 0.64 -4.41 -9.51
N LYS A 79 0.23 -5.17 -10.54
CA LYS A 79 0.15 -6.63 -10.47
C LYS A 79 1.55 -7.24 -10.46
N LEU A 80 1.76 -8.17 -9.55
CA LEU A 80 2.99 -8.94 -9.46
C LEU A 80 3.02 -10.02 -10.55
N THR A 81 4.22 -10.27 -11.08
CA THR A 81 4.46 -11.43 -11.94
C THR A 81 4.33 -12.73 -11.14
N THR A 82 4.12 -13.86 -11.82
CA THR A 82 4.07 -15.20 -11.19
C THR A 82 5.30 -15.49 -10.32
N ARG A 83 6.47 -14.96 -10.72
CA ARG A 83 7.69 -15.12 -9.94
C ARG A 83 7.70 -14.24 -8.69
N GLN A 84 7.20 -13.01 -8.78
CA GLN A 84 7.14 -12.08 -7.66
C GLN A 84 6.04 -12.45 -6.66
N SER A 85 4.93 -13.05 -7.09
CA SER A 85 3.83 -13.44 -6.22
C SER A 85 4.24 -14.48 -5.17
N VAL A 86 5.19 -15.35 -5.51
CA VAL A 86 5.72 -16.39 -4.61
C VAL A 86 6.86 -15.91 -3.71
N TRP A 87 7.27 -14.64 -3.83
CA TRP A 87 8.29 -14.08 -2.94
C TRP A 87 7.79 -13.98 -1.50
N PRO A 88 8.70 -14.03 -0.51
CA PRO A 88 8.37 -13.70 0.88
C PRO A 88 7.71 -12.33 1.00
N ALA A 89 6.82 -12.15 1.96
CA ALA A 89 6.08 -10.89 2.17
C ALA A 89 7.01 -9.67 2.20
N TYR A 90 8.10 -9.74 2.98
CA TYR A 90 9.11 -8.70 3.06
C TYR A 90 9.70 -8.28 1.70
N HIS A 91 9.96 -9.23 0.80
CA HIS A 91 10.50 -8.90 -0.53
C HIS A 91 9.48 -8.17 -1.40
N ARG A 92 8.19 -8.53 -1.27
CA ARG A 92 7.10 -7.87 -2.01
C ARG A 92 6.86 -6.46 -1.47
N GLU A 93 6.97 -6.28 -0.17
CA GLU A 93 6.89 -4.97 0.49
C GLU A 93 8.02 -4.05 0.04
N LEU A 94 9.27 -4.53 0.07
CA LEU A 94 10.42 -3.77 -0.42
C LEU A 94 10.26 -3.39 -1.89
N LEU A 95 9.76 -4.32 -2.73
CA LEU A 95 9.44 -4.04 -4.12
C LEU A 95 8.32 -3.00 -4.24
N GLY A 96 7.28 -3.08 -3.41
CA GLY A 96 6.17 -2.14 -3.38
C GLY A 96 6.63 -0.72 -3.08
N VAL A 97 7.49 -0.55 -2.08
CA VAL A 97 8.11 0.75 -1.76
C VAL A 97 8.96 1.26 -2.92
N TYR A 98 9.85 0.43 -3.45
CA TYR A 98 10.71 0.80 -4.57
C TYR A 98 9.91 1.27 -5.79
N GLU A 99 8.89 0.52 -6.20
CA GLU A 99 8.05 0.84 -7.35
C GLU A 99 7.18 2.08 -7.10
N ALA A 100 6.68 2.26 -5.88
CA ALA A 100 5.92 3.45 -5.50
C ALA A 100 6.78 4.72 -5.55
N ILE A 101 8.02 4.67 -5.04
CA ILE A 101 8.96 5.81 -5.14
C ILE A 101 9.28 6.10 -6.61
N GLN A 102 9.54 5.08 -7.44
CA GLN A 102 9.77 5.28 -8.87
C GLN A 102 8.57 5.95 -9.55
N HIS A 103 7.35 5.55 -9.20
CA HIS A 103 6.13 6.13 -9.76
C HIS A 103 5.92 7.59 -9.32
N PHE A 104 6.10 7.90 -8.04
CA PHE A 104 5.92 9.25 -7.48
C PHE A 104 7.20 10.09 -7.45
N ARG A 105 8.25 9.66 -8.17
CA ARG A 105 9.59 10.24 -8.10
C ARG A 105 9.60 11.76 -8.23
N HIS A 106 8.87 12.29 -9.21
CA HIS A 106 8.78 13.73 -9.48
C HIS A 106 8.22 14.54 -8.29
N ILE A 107 7.35 13.96 -7.47
CA ILE A 107 6.81 14.62 -6.27
C ILE A 107 7.79 14.47 -5.12
N LEU A 108 8.33 13.26 -4.92
CA LEU A 108 9.24 12.94 -3.81
C LEU A 108 10.62 13.60 -3.95
N GLU A 109 11.05 13.96 -5.16
CA GLU A 109 12.26 14.76 -5.40
C GLU A 109 12.04 16.23 -5.04
N ALA A 110 10.81 16.74 -5.14
CA ALA A 110 10.48 18.11 -4.82
C ALA A 110 10.23 18.31 -3.31
N GLN A 111 9.73 17.29 -2.62
CA GLN A 111 9.39 17.35 -1.21
C GLN A 111 9.63 16.01 -0.50
N HIS A 112 10.31 16.05 0.64
CA HIS A 112 10.56 14.88 1.47
C HIS A 112 9.24 14.27 2.00
N ALA A 113 9.17 12.94 2.02
CA ALA A 113 8.02 12.19 2.52
C ALA A 113 8.44 11.10 3.51
N THR A 114 7.59 10.83 4.50
CA THR A 114 7.75 9.68 5.40
C THR A 114 7.13 8.44 4.75
N ILE A 115 7.86 7.32 4.77
CA ILE A 115 7.37 6.06 4.18
C ILE A 115 6.77 5.18 5.27
N TYR A 116 5.52 4.77 5.07
CA TYR A 116 4.79 3.87 5.95
C TYR A 116 4.57 2.53 5.26
N THR A 117 5.20 1.48 5.78
CA THR A 117 5.06 0.09 5.31
C THR A 117 5.00 -0.88 6.50
N PRO A 118 4.14 -1.91 6.45
CA PRO A 118 3.94 -2.81 7.57
C PRO A 118 5.16 -3.68 7.95
N TYR A 119 6.18 -3.82 7.09
CA TYR A 119 7.21 -4.86 7.27
C TYR A 119 8.68 -4.40 7.25
N LEU A 120 8.99 -3.10 7.13
CA LEU A 120 10.39 -2.64 7.14
C LEU A 120 11.05 -2.72 8.53
N TYR A 121 10.27 -2.69 9.62
CA TYR A 121 10.80 -2.63 10.99
C TYR A 121 11.18 -4.00 11.60
N SER A 122 10.69 -5.13 11.07
CA SER A 122 10.63 -6.35 11.88
C SER A 122 11.76 -7.37 11.70
N GLN A 123 12.77 -7.18 10.85
CA GLN A 123 13.86 -8.17 10.71
C GLN A 123 15.27 -7.60 10.56
N GLN A 124 16.20 -8.32 11.19
CA GLN A 124 17.65 -8.15 11.11
C GLN A 124 18.10 -8.14 9.64
N ARG A 125 19.08 -7.29 9.32
CA ARG A 125 19.74 -7.18 8.00
C ARG A 125 20.54 -8.44 7.65
N GLU A 126 19.94 -9.62 7.71
CA GLU A 126 20.59 -10.87 7.29
C GLU A 126 20.57 -10.96 5.75
N LYS A 127 21.75 -11.31 5.20
CA LYS A 127 22.11 -11.51 3.77
C LYS A 127 21.04 -11.11 2.74
N LEU A 128 20.86 -9.81 2.57
CA LEU A 128 20.09 -9.25 1.45
C LEU A 128 20.77 -9.60 0.11
N SER A 129 19.99 -9.98 -0.89
CA SER A 129 20.52 -10.17 -2.25
C SER A 129 20.98 -8.84 -2.86
N PRO A 130 21.87 -8.84 -3.88
CA PRO A 130 22.31 -7.62 -4.54
C PRO A 130 21.17 -6.74 -5.06
N VAL A 131 20.08 -7.36 -5.54
CA VAL A 131 18.88 -6.64 -5.99
C VAL A 131 18.24 -5.87 -4.85
N GLN A 132 18.09 -6.50 -3.68
CA GLN A 132 17.47 -5.87 -2.51
C GLN A 132 18.35 -4.77 -1.92
N LEU A 133 19.68 -4.96 -1.95
CA LEU A 133 20.62 -3.91 -1.55
C LEU A 133 20.51 -2.69 -2.47
N ASN A 134 20.39 -2.90 -3.78
CA ASN A 134 20.20 -1.81 -4.73
C ASN A 134 18.86 -1.09 -4.52
N GLN A 135 17.78 -1.84 -4.24
CA GLN A 135 16.48 -1.26 -3.91
C GLN A 135 16.53 -0.44 -2.62
N LEU A 136 17.12 -0.96 -1.55
CA LEU A 136 17.27 -0.25 -0.29
C LEU A 136 18.17 0.99 -0.43
N SER A 137 19.28 0.86 -1.16
CA SER A 137 20.17 1.99 -1.46
C SER A 137 19.41 3.10 -2.22
N PHE A 138 18.58 2.72 -3.19
CA PHE A 138 17.71 3.67 -3.88
C PHE A 138 16.70 4.32 -2.93
N ILE A 139 15.99 3.53 -2.10
CA ILE A 139 14.99 4.04 -1.14
C ILE A 139 15.62 5.02 -0.16
N SER A 140 16.83 4.74 0.34
CA SER A 140 17.53 5.61 1.28
C SER A 140 17.89 7.00 0.74
N GLN A 141 17.80 7.22 -0.58
CA GLN A 141 17.98 8.55 -1.17
C GLN A 141 16.77 9.46 -0.95
N PHE A 142 15.59 8.88 -0.69
CA PHE A 142 14.32 9.61 -0.59
C PHE A 142 13.82 9.73 0.85
N THR A 143 14.32 8.91 1.76
CA THR A 143 13.95 8.97 3.17
C THR A 143 15.08 8.49 4.07
N THR A 144 15.24 9.17 5.20
CA THR A 144 16.12 8.75 6.31
C THR A 144 15.34 8.12 7.47
N ASP A 145 14.02 8.30 7.49
CA ASP A 145 13.11 7.79 8.52
C ASP A 145 12.38 6.56 7.95
N ILE A 146 13.00 5.40 8.10
CA ILE A 146 12.46 4.07 7.76
C ILE A 146 12.33 3.19 8.98
#